data_AF-A0A365U0U7-F1
#
_entry.id   AF-A0A365U0U7-F1
#
_cell.length_a   1.000
_cell.length_b   1.000
_cell.length_c   1.000
_cell.angle_alpha   90.00
_cell.angle_beta   90.00
_cell.angle_gamma   90.00
#
_symmetry.space_group_name_H-M   'P 1'
#
loop_
_entity.id
_entity.type
_entity.pdbx_description
1 polymer ?
#
loop_
_entity_poly.entity_id
_entity_poly.type
_entity_poly.pdbx_seq_one_letter_code
_entity_poly.pdbx_strand_id
1 'polypeptide(L)' 'MSRRTLTDRQWAIIGPLVPGKEGDRGRTGADNRLFLDAILWLARGASPWRDLPPELG' A
#
# COMPACT_ATOMS: atom_id res chain seq x y z
N MET A 1 -8.12 -10.42 -10.11
CA MET A 1 -7.65 -9.58 -8.98
C MET A 1 -6.77 -10.43 -8.08
N SER A 2 -5.52 -10.02 -7.86
CA SER A 2 -4.59 -10.74 -6.97
C SER A 2 -5.18 -10.80 -5.56
N ARG A 3 -5.12 -11.98 -4.91
CA ARG A 3 -5.55 -12.15 -3.49
C ARG A 3 -4.72 -11.31 -2.51
N ARG A 4 -3.71 -10.58 -3.02
CA ARG A 4 -2.66 -9.89 -2.27
C ARG A 4 -2.72 -8.37 -2.36
N THR A 5 -3.67 -7.78 -3.10
CA THR A 5 -3.84 -6.32 -3.19
C THR A 5 -5.25 -5.89 -2.76
N LEU A 6 -5.41 -4.62 -2.40
CA LEU A 6 -6.69 -4.02 -2.06
C LEU A 6 -7.55 -3.86 -3.31
N THR A 7 -8.80 -4.30 -3.21
CA THR A 7 -9.83 -3.93 -4.18
C THR A 7 -10.11 -2.43 -4.13
N ASP A 8 -10.62 -1.85 -5.21
CA ASP A 8 -10.95 -0.42 -5.24
C ASP A 8 -11.96 -0.03 -4.15
N ARG A 9 -12.91 -0.92 -3.84
CA ARG A 9 -13.86 -0.73 -2.74
C ARG A 9 -13.17 -0.66 -1.38
N GLN A 10 -12.21 -1.54 -1.12
CA GLN A 10 -11.45 -1.51 0.14
C GLN A 10 -10.55 -0.28 0.19
N TRP A 11 -9.94 0.08 -0.92
CA TRP A 11 -9.13 1.30 -1.03
C TRP A 11 -9.95 2.56 -0.76
N ALA A 12 -11.17 2.67 -1.28
CA ALA A 12 -12.05 3.80 -1.03
C ALA A 12 -12.36 4.02 0.47
N ILE A 13 -12.32 2.96 1.28
CA ILE A 13 -12.53 3.01 2.73
C ILE A 13 -11.23 3.37 3.45
N ILE A 14 -10.11 2.74 3.06
CA ILE A 14 -8.83 2.87 3.77
C ILE A 14 -8.09 4.15 3.38
N GLY A 15 -8.08 4.51 2.10
CA GLY A 15 -7.30 5.62 1.53
C GLY A 15 -7.43 6.95 2.28
N PRO A 16 -8.65 7.39 2.65
CA PRO A 16 -8.83 8.63 3.42
C PRO A 16 -8.19 8.60 4.82
N LEU A 17 -8.00 7.41 5.40
CA LEU A 17 -7.41 7.21 6.73
C LEU A 17 -5.88 7.17 6.69
N VAL A 18 -5.30 7.02 5.50
CA VAL A 18 -3.85 6.96 5.34
C VAL A 18 -3.24 8.35 5.53
N PRO A 19 -2.21 8.49 6.37
CA PRO A 19 -1.46 9.74 6.51
C PRO A 19 -0.53 9.95 5.32
N GLY A 20 -0.14 11.19 5.05
CA GLY A 20 0.77 11.53 3.95
C GLY A 20 0.08 11.48 2.59
N LYS A 21 -1.23 11.71 2.56
CA LYS A 21 -2.00 12.02 1.34
C LYS A 21 -1.81 13.49 0.97
N GLU A 22 -2.19 13.83 -0.25
CA GLU A 22 -2.18 15.21 -0.70
C GLU A 22 -3.00 16.10 0.24
N GLY A 23 -2.42 17.23 0.66
CA GLY A 23 -3.01 18.14 1.63
C GLY A 23 -2.68 17.84 3.10
N ASP A 24 -2.10 16.68 3.43
CA ASP A 24 -1.56 16.44 4.77
C ASP A 24 -0.26 17.26 4.98
N ARG A 25 -0.04 17.74 6.22
CA ARG A 25 1.25 18.36 6.56
C ARG A 25 2.36 17.31 6.59
N GLY A 26 3.48 17.63 5.94
CA GLY A 26 4.66 16.78 5.90
C GLY A 26 4.94 16.26 4.49
N ARG A 27 5.61 15.11 4.39
CA ARG A 27 5.95 14.51 3.09
C ARG A 27 4.79 13.66 2.59
N THR A 28 4.31 13.97 1.40
CA THR A 28 3.33 13.15 0.67
C THR A 28 4.03 11.91 0.12
N GLY A 29 3.42 10.73 0.32
CA GLY A 29 3.90 9.50 -0.31
C GLY A 29 3.66 9.53 -1.83
N ALA A 30 4.58 8.95 -2.62
CA ALA A 30 4.46 8.95 -4.07
C ALA A 30 3.22 8.18 -4.55
N ASP A 31 2.96 7.02 -3.96
CA ASP A 31 1.72 6.26 -4.12
C ASP A 31 1.40 5.49 -2.83
N ASN A 32 0.47 6.03 -2.05
CA ASN A 32 0.06 5.44 -0.77
C ASN A 32 -0.68 4.11 -0.94
N ARG A 33 -1.32 3.89 -2.10
CA ARG A 33 -2.01 2.62 -2.38
C ARG A 33 -0.99 1.54 -2.64
N LEU A 34 -0.01 1.83 -3.49
CA LEU A 34 1.08 0.91 -3.81
C LEU A 34 1.85 0.52 -2.55
N PHE A 35 2.16 1.51 -1.69
CA PHE A 35 2.82 1.27 -0.41
C PHE A 35 2.03 0.31 0.49
N LEU A 36 0.72 0.52 0.63
CA LEU A 36 -0.12 -0.37 1.45
C LEU A 36 -0.26 -1.76 0.84
N ASP A 37 -0.35 -1.88 -0.49
CA ASP A 37 -0.36 -3.18 -1.17
C ASP A 37 0.96 -3.94 -0.92
N ALA A 38 2.11 -3.26 -0.92
CA ALA A 38 3.40 -3.82 -0.54
C ALA A 38 3.43 -4.36 0.91
N ILE A 39 2.94 -3.55 1.87
CA ILE A 39 2.86 -3.95 3.28
C ILE A 39 1.95 -5.17 3.46
N LEU A 40 0.78 -5.18 2.79
CA LEU A 40 -0.15 -6.30 2.87
C LEU A 40 0.36 -7.56 2.18
N TRP A 41 1.23 -7.43 1.18
CA TRP A 41 1.94 -8.56 0.58
C TRP A 41 2.92 -9.17 1.59
N LEU A 42 3.77 -8.34 2.20
CA LEU A 42 4.77 -8.76 3.19
C LEU A 42 4.13 -9.41 4.42
N ALA A 43 3.11 -8.76 4.99
CA ALA A 43 2.43 -9.22 6.21
C ALA A 43 1.78 -10.60 6.05
N ARG A 44 1.42 -10.99 4.82
CA ARG A 44 0.79 -12.29 4.54
C ARG A 44 1.78 -13.45 4.39
N GLY A 45 3.00 -13.17 3.93
CA GLY A 45 3.99 -14.20 3.64
C GLY A 45 5.09 -14.34 4.70
N ALA A 46 5.21 -13.36 5.61
CA ALA A 46 6.43 -13.16 6.41
C ALA A 46 7.70 -13.12 5.52
N SER A 47 7.53 -12.74 4.25
CA SER A 47 8.62 -12.64 3.29
C SER A 47 9.52 -11.45 3.65
N PRO A 48 10.85 -11.58 3.51
CA PRO A 48 11.75 -10.47 3.74
C PRO A 48 11.50 -9.38 2.70
N TRP A 49 11.75 -8.13 3.07
CA TRP A 49 11.61 -6.96 2.18
C TRP A 49 12.33 -7.09 0.84
N ARG A 50 13.45 -7.83 0.79
CA ARG A 50 14.21 -8.07 -0.44
C ARG A 50 13.43 -8.87 -1.49
N ASP A 51 12.43 -9.64 -1.07
CA ASP A 51 11.64 -10.48 -1.96
C ASP A 51 10.37 -9.76 -2.44
N LEU A 52 10.23 -8.46 -2.12
CA LEU A 52 9.12 -7.65 -2.61
C LEU A 52 9.10 -7.68 -4.15
N PRO A 53 7.94 -7.98 -4.76
CA PRO A 53 7.81 -7.94 -6.21
C PRO A 53 8.13 -6.52 -6.75
N PRO A 54 8.88 -6.40 -7.86
CA PRO A 54 9.25 -5.09 -8.44
C PRO A 54 8.04 -4.21 -8.78
N GLU A 55 6.88 -4.80 -9.06
CA GLU A 55 5.65 -4.05 -9.30
C GLU A 55 5.09 -3.34 -8.07
N LEU A 56 5.59 -3.61 -6.87
CA LEU A 56 5.19 -2.98 -5.61
C LEU A 56 6.24 -1.98 -5.07
N GLY A 57 7.36 -1.79 -5.76
CA GLY A 57 8.40 -0.82 -5.40
C GLY A 57 9.80 -1.21 -5.86
#